data_AF-A0A926AD97-F1
#
_entry.id   AF-A0A926AD97-F1
#
_cell.length_a   1.000
_cell.length_b   1.000
_cell.length_c   1.000
_cell.angle_alpha   90.00
_cell.angle_beta   90.00
_cell.angle_gamma   90.00
#
_symmetry.space_group_name_H-M   'P 1'
#
loop_
_entity.id
_entity.type
_entity.pdbx_description
1 polymer ?
#
loop_
_entity_poly.entity_id
_entity_poly.type
_entity_poly.pdbx_seq_one_letter_code
_entity_poly.pdbx_strand_id
1 'polypeptide(L)'
;MYNDLLLDRLAAAAKAEAEDIEEERIQELITEIEDLESLLSPEAQDLIRDLRPVTVSYDVYDDMDDSATLGERMADRISTLAGSWGFISAFLCLMVLWMAFNLALGERAFDTFPFILLNLILSTLAALQAPVILMSQNRQADKDRKVSHNDYQVNLKSEVEIVDLHRKMDLLMTALDTQSRVINALANARRQELSATVKAMTVTRKEDLL
;
A
#
# COMPACT_ATOMS: atom_id res chain seq x y z
N MET A 1 -57.61 21.90 -46.18
CA MET A 1 -57.93 23.00 -45.23
C MET A 1 -58.27 22.52 -43.82
N TYR A 2 -59.32 21.72 -43.57
CA TYR A 2 -59.62 21.26 -42.18
C TYR A 2 -58.69 20.12 -41.71
N ASN A 3 -58.25 19.25 -42.62
CA ASN A 3 -57.33 18.16 -42.31
C ASN A 3 -55.88 18.62 -42.12
N ASP A 4 -55.45 19.66 -42.85
CA ASP A 4 -54.10 20.24 -42.70
C ASP A 4 -53.92 20.90 -41.35
N LEU A 5 -54.92 21.66 -40.87
CA LEU A 5 -54.85 22.33 -39.56
C LEU A 5 -54.78 21.33 -38.39
N LEU A 6 -55.41 20.16 -38.53
CA LEU A 6 -55.35 19.11 -37.52
C LEU A 6 -54.01 18.39 -37.51
N LEU A 7 -53.45 18.11 -38.69
CA LEU A 7 -52.12 17.50 -38.82
C LEU A 7 -51.02 18.45 -38.32
N ASP A 8 -51.14 19.75 -38.57
CA ASP A 8 -50.17 20.75 -38.13
C ASP A 8 -50.20 20.93 -36.60
N ARG A 9 -51.39 20.86 -35.99
CA ARG A 9 -51.52 20.87 -34.51
C ARG A 9 -51.06 19.59 -33.85
N LEU A 10 -51.27 18.43 -34.47
CA LEU A 10 -50.77 17.15 -33.96
C LEU A 10 -49.24 17.08 -34.08
N ALA A 11 -48.66 17.59 -35.18
CA ALA A 11 -47.22 17.68 -35.35
C ALA A 11 -46.59 18.69 -34.37
N ALA A 12 -47.24 19.84 -34.14
CA ALA A 12 -46.79 20.81 -33.15
C ALA A 12 -46.88 20.26 -31.71
N ALA A 13 -47.94 19.52 -31.39
CA ALA A 13 -48.10 18.87 -30.09
C ALA A 13 -47.05 17.77 -29.87
N ALA A 14 -46.82 16.90 -30.85
CA ALA A 14 -45.80 15.85 -30.76
C ALA A 14 -44.37 16.42 -30.69
N LYS A 15 -44.13 17.57 -31.33
CA LYS A 15 -42.85 18.28 -31.25
C LYS A 15 -42.65 18.90 -29.86
N ALA A 16 -43.67 19.57 -29.33
CA ALA A 16 -43.62 20.15 -27.99
C ALA A 16 -43.41 19.06 -26.92
N GLU A 17 -44.06 17.90 -27.08
CA GLU A 17 -43.92 16.75 -26.17
C GLU A 17 -42.52 16.13 -26.25
N ALA A 18 -41.90 16.07 -27.44
CA ALA A 18 -40.52 15.62 -27.58
C ALA A 18 -39.49 16.62 -27.01
N GLU A 19 -39.77 17.92 -27.11
CA GLU A 19 -38.95 19.02 -26.58
C GLU A 19 -39.02 19.04 -25.04
N ASP A 20 -40.22 18.86 -24.46
CA ASP A 20 -40.43 18.70 -23.01
C ASP A 20 -39.67 17.48 -22.45
N ILE A 21 -39.73 16.33 -23.14
CA ILE A 21 -39.02 15.12 -22.69
C ILE A 21 -37.50 15.31 -22.74
N GLU A 22 -36.98 16.08 -23.71
CA GLU A 22 -35.55 16.34 -23.84
C GLU A 22 -35.07 17.35 -22.79
N GLU A 23 -35.86 18.39 -22.50
CA GLU A 23 -35.59 19.33 -21.41
C GLU A 23 -35.65 18.67 -20.03
N GLU A 24 -36.63 17.81 -19.78
CA GLU A 24 -36.78 17.06 -18.53
C GLU A 24 -35.56 16.14 -18.29
N ARG A 25 -35.07 15.48 -19.34
CA ARG A 25 -33.88 14.62 -19.26
C ARG A 25 -32.58 15.42 -19.09
N ILE A 26 -32.51 16.64 -19.63
CA ILE A 26 -31.38 17.55 -19.41
C ILE A 26 -31.39 18.06 -17.96
N GLN A 27 -32.55 18.42 -17.42
CA GLN A 27 -32.72 18.82 -16.02
C GLN A 27 -32.36 17.70 -15.05
N GLU A 28 -32.76 16.47 -15.34
CA GLU A 28 -32.41 15.28 -14.55
C GLU A 28 -30.89 15.07 -14.51
N LEU A 29 -30.20 15.16 -15.65
CA LEU A 29 -28.74 15.06 -15.73
C LEU A 29 -28.02 16.22 -15.04
N ILE A 30 -28.54 17.45 -15.11
CA ILE A 30 -27.98 18.60 -14.38
C ILE A 30 -28.06 18.36 -12.88
N THR A 31 -29.20 17.85 -12.41
CA THR A 31 -29.42 17.53 -10.99
C THR A 31 -28.46 16.42 -10.54
N GLU A 32 -28.26 15.39 -11.36
CA GLU A 32 -27.32 14.30 -11.09
C GLU A 32 -25.85 14.78 -11.06
N ILE A 33 -25.48 15.74 -11.91
CA ILE A 33 -24.14 16.37 -11.90
C ILE A 33 -23.95 17.20 -10.63
N GLU A 34 -24.94 18.00 -10.26
CA GLU A 34 -24.87 18.86 -9.08
C GLU A 34 -24.78 18.03 -7.78
N ASP A 35 -25.43 16.86 -7.75
CA ASP A 35 -25.32 15.89 -6.65
C ASP A 35 -23.94 15.20 -6.62
N LEU A 36 -23.37 14.84 -7.79
CA LEU A 36 -21.99 14.34 -7.87
C LEU A 36 -20.94 15.38 -7.45
N GLU A 37 -21.15 16.66 -7.78
CA GLU A 37 -20.28 17.77 -7.40
C GLU A 37 -20.34 18.05 -5.89
N SER A 38 -21.54 17.88 -5.30
CA SER A 38 -21.78 17.84 -3.85
C SER A 38 -21.04 16.69 -3.14
N LEU A 39 -20.92 15.51 -3.77
CA LEU A 39 -20.12 14.40 -3.23
C LEU A 39 -18.60 14.63 -3.33
N LEU A 40 -18.16 15.57 -4.18
CA LEU A 40 -16.75 16.01 -4.31
C LEU A 40 -16.42 17.26 -3.48
N SER A 41 -17.26 17.58 -2.49
CA SER A 41 -17.19 18.81 -1.68
C SER A 41 -16.03 18.79 -0.64
N PRO A 42 -15.81 19.90 0.11
CA PRO A 42 -14.70 20.07 1.06
C PRO A 42 -14.50 18.92 2.07
N GLU A 43 -15.53 18.13 2.37
CA GLU A 43 -15.41 16.92 3.20
C GLU A 43 -14.51 15.86 2.58
N ALA A 44 -14.53 15.69 1.24
CA ALA A 44 -13.61 14.78 0.56
C ALA A 44 -12.16 15.30 0.65
N GLN A 45 -11.96 16.62 0.68
CA GLN A 45 -10.64 17.24 0.83
C GLN A 45 -10.12 17.14 2.28
N ASP A 46 -10.97 17.29 3.29
CA ASP A 46 -10.62 17.06 4.69
C ASP A 46 -10.40 15.57 4.98
N LEU A 47 -11.15 14.67 4.34
CA LEU A 47 -10.90 13.24 4.40
C LEU A 47 -9.54 12.88 3.78
N ILE A 48 -9.13 13.53 2.68
CA ILE A 48 -7.79 13.41 2.09
C ILE A 48 -6.70 13.96 3.02
N ARG A 49 -7.01 15.01 3.78
CA ARG A 49 -6.09 15.62 4.76
C ARG A 49 -5.89 14.75 5.99
N ASP A 50 -6.96 14.11 6.47
CA ASP A 50 -6.93 13.13 7.57
C ASP A 50 -6.32 11.79 7.13
N LEU A 51 -6.43 11.42 5.85
CA LEU A 51 -5.73 10.27 5.28
C LEU A 51 -4.26 10.53 4.94
N ARG A 52 -3.73 11.75 5.08
CA ARG A 52 -2.28 11.99 4.88
C ARG A 52 -1.53 11.21 5.97
N PRO A 53 -0.87 10.08 5.65
CA PRO A 53 -0.34 9.25 6.68
C PRO A 53 0.95 9.88 7.19
N VAL A 54 1.01 10.02 8.51
CA VAL A 54 2.23 10.18 9.29
C VAL A 54 3.30 9.27 8.68
N THR A 55 4.28 9.87 8.01
CA THR A 55 5.46 9.20 7.46
C THR A 55 6.30 8.74 8.63
N VAL A 56 6.02 7.54 9.14
CA VAL A 56 6.93 6.91 10.08
C VAL A 56 7.08 5.49 9.59
N SER A 57 8.07 5.32 8.71
CA SER A 57 8.91 4.11 8.75
C SER A 57 9.45 4.05 10.18
N TYR A 58 8.67 3.44 11.07
CA TYR A 58 9.08 3.23 12.45
C TYR A 58 10.21 2.22 12.38
N ASP A 59 11.43 2.69 12.59
CA ASP A 59 12.58 1.81 12.62
C ASP A 59 12.55 1.02 13.92
N VAL A 60 11.95 -0.17 13.85
CA VAL A 60 11.81 -1.10 14.97
C VAL A 60 13.18 -1.46 15.56
N TYR A 61 14.25 -1.41 14.76
CA TYR A 61 15.58 -1.77 15.22
C TYR A 61 16.19 -0.69 16.12
N ASP A 62 15.98 0.59 15.80
CA ASP A 62 16.56 1.73 16.53
C ASP A 62 15.98 1.83 17.96
N ASP A 63 14.66 1.67 18.11
CA ASP A 63 13.99 1.65 19.42
C ASP A 63 14.40 0.45 20.29
N MET A 64 14.72 -0.68 19.66
CA MET A 64 15.17 -1.89 20.35
C MET A 64 16.62 -1.81 20.83
N ASP A 65 17.50 -1.14 20.08
CA ASP A 65 18.89 -0.96 20.50
C ASP A 65 19.04 0.15 21.56
N ASP A 66 18.17 1.17 21.55
CA ASP A 66 18.12 2.22 22.58
C ASP A 66 17.63 1.70 23.94
N SER A 67 16.80 0.65 23.95
CA SER A 67 16.29 0.02 25.17
C SER A 67 17.17 -1.14 25.68
N ALA A 68 18.26 -1.47 24.99
CA ALA A 68 19.12 -2.60 25.34
C ALA A 68 20.00 -2.33 26.57
N THR A 69 19.99 -3.25 27.53
CA THR A 69 20.83 -3.21 28.72
C THR A 69 22.31 -3.46 28.38
N LEU A 70 23.23 -3.04 29.27
CA LEU A 70 24.68 -3.25 29.06
C LEU A 70 25.05 -4.73 28.88
N GLY A 71 24.40 -5.63 29.61
CA GLY A 71 24.61 -7.08 29.49
C GLY A 71 24.12 -7.62 28.15
N GLU A 72 22.99 -7.11 27.65
CA GLU A 72 22.48 -7.48 26.34
C GLU A 72 23.44 -7.03 25.23
N ARG A 73 23.94 -5.80 25.28
CA ARG A 73 24.91 -5.29 24.29
C ARG A 73 26.21 -6.11 24.28
N MET A 74 26.68 -6.57 25.44
CA MET A 74 27.83 -7.48 25.53
C MET A 74 27.53 -8.86 24.95
N ALA A 75 26.35 -9.42 25.23
CA ALA A 75 25.95 -10.72 24.70
C ALA A 75 25.89 -10.75 23.17
N ASP A 76 25.38 -9.70 22.50
CA ASP A 76 25.36 -9.64 21.02
C ASP A 76 26.76 -9.57 20.43
N ARG A 77 27.66 -8.81 21.04
CA ARG A 77 29.06 -8.76 20.61
C ARG A 77 29.75 -10.11 20.79
N ILE A 78 29.49 -10.80 21.90
CA ILE A 78 30.06 -12.13 22.15
C ILE A 78 29.48 -13.16 21.18
N SER A 79 28.18 -13.13 20.91
CA SER A 79 27.51 -14.04 19.97
C SER A 79 28.04 -13.88 18.54
N THR A 80 28.17 -12.64 18.07
CA THR A 80 28.71 -12.33 16.74
C THR A 80 30.19 -12.71 16.60
N LEU A 81 31.00 -12.51 17.65
CA LEU A 81 32.41 -12.93 17.66
C LEU A 81 32.58 -14.45 17.74
N ALA A 82 31.80 -15.12 18.59
CA ALA A 82 31.86 -16.57 18.79
C ALA A 82 31.31 -17.37 17.59
N GLY A 83 30.42 -16.78 16.79
CA GLY A 83 29.88 -17.37 15.56
C GLY A 83 30.82 -17.32 14.34
N SER A 84 31.98 -16.66 14.45
CA SER A 84 32.91 -16.51 13.33
C SER A 84 33.80 -17.76 13.13
N TRP A 85 33.96 -18.18 11.88
CA TRP A 85 34.87 -19.26 11.49
C TRP A 85 36.33 -19.01 11.91
N GLY A 86 36.75 -17.74 11.95
CA GLY A 86 38.09 -17.36 12.38
C GLY A 86 38.32 -17.58 13.88
N PHE A 87 37.30 -17.31 14.71
CA PHE A 87 37.36 -17.56 16.16
C PHE A 87 37.51 -19.04 16.47
N ILE A 88 36.72 -19.89 15.79
CA ILE A 88 36.77 -21.35 15.94
C ILE A 88 38.18 -21.88 15.62
N SER A 89 38.77 -21.41 14.52
CA SER A 89 40.11 -21.84 14.09
C SER A 89 41.20 -21.38 15.06
N ALA A 90 41.14 -20.13 15.54
CA ALA A 90 42.08 -19.60 16.53
C ALA A 90 41.99 -20.35 17.87
N PHE A 91 40.77 -20.67 18.33
CA PHE A 91 40.54 -21.44 19.54
C PHE A 91 41.13 -22.86 19.43
N LEU A 92 40.94 -23.52 18.29
CA LEU A 92 41.52 -24.84 18.03
C LEU A 92 43.07 -24.78 18.00
N CYS A 93 43.65 -23.78 17.35
CA CYS A 93 45.11 -23.58 17.36
C CYS A 93 45.64 -23.37 18.78
N LEU A 94 44.97 -22.57 19.60
CA LEU A 94 45.34 -22.36 21.00
C LEU A 94 45.31 -23.67 21.80
N MET A 95 44.30 -24.52 21.58
CA MET A 95 44.20 -25.83 22.23
C MET A 95 45.40 -26.72 21.87
N VAL A 96 45.72 -26.83 20.57
CA VAL A 96 46.86 -27.63 20.10
C VAL A 96 48.18 -27.09 20.64
N LEU A 97 48.36 -25.78 20.67
CA LEU A 97 49.55 -25.14 21.25
C LEU A 97 49.69 -25.42 22.74
N TRP A 98 48.59 -25.36 23.50
CA TRP A 98 48.59 -25.68 24.93
C TRP A 98 48.97 -27.13 25.21
N MET A 99 48.41 -28.06 24.44
CA MET A 99 48.75 -29.48 24.53
C MET A 99 50.22 -29.72 24.18
N ALA A 100 50.72 -29.10 23.11
CA ALA A 100 52.13 -29.21 22.71
C ALA A 100 53.08 -28.63 23.77
N PHE A 101 52.74 -27.48 24.35
CA PHE A 101 53.52 -26.84 25.41
C PHE A 101 53.61 -27.73 26.67
N ASN A 102 52.49 -28.26 27.15
CA ASN A 102 52.49 -29.14 28.33
C ASN A 102 53.18 -30.48 28.04
N LEU A 103 53.03 -31.04 26.84
CA LEU A 103 53.73 -32.26 26.46
C LEU A 103 55.26 -32.06 26.42
N ALA A 104 55.71 -30.89 25.95
CA ALA A 104 57.14 -30.55 25.91
C ALA A 104 57.77 -30.35 27.30
N LEU A 105 56.98 -29.95 28.30
CA LEU A 105 57.45 -29.77 29.68
C LEU A 105 57.51 -31.09 30.49
N GLY A 106 56.85 -32.16 30.03
CA GLY A 106 56.93 -33.50 30.62
C GLY A 106 56.57 -33.52 32.12
N GLU A 107 57.50 -33.98 32.97
CA GLU A 107 57.28 -34.08 34.42
C GLU A 107 57.16 -32.73 35.15
N ARG A 108 57.53 -31.62 34.50
CA ARG A 108 57.34 -30.26 35.01
C ARG A 108 56.10 -29.58 34.44
N ALA A 109 55.29 -30.30 33.67
CA ALA A 109 54.09 -29.76 33.06
C ALA A 109 53.06 -29.40 34.15
N PHE A 110 52.36 -28.29 33.92
CA PHE A 110 51.28 -27.86 34.79
C PHE A 110 50.01 -28.69 34.55
N ASP A 111 49.83 -29.22 33.34
CA ASP A 111 48.69 -30.04 32.91
C ASP A 111 49.18 -31.28 32.12
N THR A 112 49.66 -32.30 32.83
CA THR A 112 50.15 -33.56 32.23
C THR A 112 49.00 -34.38 31.62
N PHE A 113 49.29 -35.14 30.56
CA PHE A 113 48.33 -36.08 29.97
C PHE A 113 47.70 -36.96 31.08
N PRO A 114 46.36 -36.96 31.25
CA PRO A 114 45.30 -36.69 30.26
C PRO A 114 44.69 -35.26 30.19
N PHE A 115 45.41 -34.20 30.60
CA PHE A 115 44.99 -32.78 30.52
C PHE A 115 43.72 -32.44 31.33
N ILE A 116 43.77 -32.58 32.66
CA ILE A 116 42.62 -32.39 33.54
C ILE A 116 42.13 -30.93 33.57
N LEU A 117 43.04 -29.95 33.52
CA LEU A 117 42.68 -28.54 33.60
C LEU A 117 42.02 -28.06 32.31
N LEU A 118 42.59 -28.47 31.17
CA LEU A 118 42.00 -28.23 29.86
C LEU A 118 40.57 -28.78 29.78
N ASN A 119 40.38 -30.01 30.25
CA ASN A 119 39.07 -30.68 30.22
C ASN A 119 38.05 -29.99 31.14
N LEU A 120 38.49 -29.55 32.33
CA LEU A 120 37.64 -28.80 33.26
C LEU A 120 37.17 -27.47 32.66
N ILE A 121 38.07 -26.71 32.05
CA ILE A 121 37.76 -25.43 31.40
C ILE A 121 36.80 -25.65 30.23
N LEU A 122 37.08 -26.62 29.35
CA LEU A 122 36.21 -26.95 28.22
C LEU A 122 34.82 -27.39 28.67
N SER A 123 34.72 -28.22 29.70
CA SER A 123 33.44 -28.69 30.23
C SER A 123 32.61 -27.53 30.79
N THR A 124 33.25 -26.60 31.50
CA THR A 124 32.59 -25.42 32.04
C THR A 124 32.15 -24.47 30.93
N LEU A 125 32.99 -24.27 29.90
CA LEU A 125 32.66 -23.43 28.75
C LEU A 125 31.48 -24.00 27.96
N ALA A 126 31.47 -25.31 27.71
CA ALA A 126 30.36 -25.99 27.03
C ALA A 126 29.05 -25.90 27.84
N ALA A 127 29.12 -26.03 29.17
CA ALA A 127 27.94 -25.90 30.03
C ALA A 127 27.34 -24.48 29.99
N LEU A 128 28.17 -23.45 29.92
CA LEU A 128 27.72 -22.05 29.80
C LEU A 128 27.28 -21.69 28.37
N GLN A 129 27.67 -22.46 27.36
CA GLN A 129 27.35 -22.18 25.97
C GLN A 129 25.85 -22.28 25.68
N ALA A 130 25.17 -23.31 26.19
CA ALA A 130 23.75 -23.52 25.90
C ALA A 130 22.83 -22.39 26.42
N PRO A 131 22.97 -21.89 27.67
CA PRO A 131 22.21 -20.73 28.16
C PRO A 131 22.53 -19.44 27.40
N VAL A 132 23.79 -19.19 27.04
CA VAL A 132 24.17 -17.98 26.28
C VAL A 132 23.58 -18.01 24.87
N ILE A 133 23.65 -19.16 24.20
CA ILE A 133 22.99 -19.36 22.91
C ILE A 133 21.49 -19.15 23.06
N LEU A 134 20.86 -19.76 24.06
CA LEU A 134 19.41 -19.63 24.29
C LEU A 134 19.00 -18.18 24.57
N MET A 135 19.79 -17.43 25.35
CA MET A 135 19.54 -16.00 25.60
C MET A 135 19.67 -15.18 24.32
N SER A 136 20.69 -15.44 23.50
CA SER A 136 20.85 -14.75 22.20
C SER A 136 19.72 -15.09 21.22
N GLN A 137 19.27 -16.34 21.20
CA GLN A 137 18.14 -16.80 20.39
C GLN A 137 16.83 -16.18 20.85
N ASN A 138 16.56 -16.16 22.16
CA ASN A 138 15.35 -15.56 22.69
C ASN A 138 15.27 -14.07 22.36
N ARG A 139 16.41 -13.35 22.43
CA ARG A 139 16.47 -11.95 22.01
C ARG A 139 16.24 -11.78 20.52
N GLN A 140 16.85 -12.61 19.68
CA GLN A 140 16.64 -12.54 18.23
C GLN A 140 15.16 -12.80 17.89
N ALA A 141 14.54 -13.79 18.52
CA ALA A 141 13.11 -14.08 18.34
C ALA A 141 12.21 -12.93 18.81
N ASP A 142 12.57 -12.22 19.89
CA ASP A 142 11.84 -11.02 20.32
C ASP A 142 11.96 -9.87 19.31
N LYS A 143 13.15 -9.66 18.73
CA LYS A 143 13.37 -8.70 17.61
C LYS A 143 12.51 -9.06 16.41
N ASP A 144 12.60 -10.32 15.97
CA ASP A 144 11.86 -10.81 14.80
C ASP A 144 10.33 -10.74 15.01
N ARG A 145 9.83 -10.99 16.23
CA ARG A 145 8.40 -10.86 16.56
C ARG A 145 7.91 -9.42 16.43
N LYS A 146 8.68 -8.43 16.92
CA LYS A 146 8.29 -7.01 16.82
C LYS A 146 8.31 -6.52 15.37
N VAL A 147 9.34 -6.92 14.60
CA VAL A 147 9.43 -6.60 13.17
C VAL A 147 8.23 -7.19 12.43
N SER A 148 7.93 -8.48 12.64
CA SER A 148 6.77 -9.14 12.03
C SER A 148 5.44 -8.46 12.40
N HIS A 149 5.28 -7.99 13.65
CA HIS A 149 4.09 -7.25 14.06
C HIS A 149 3.98 -5.87 13.39
N ASN A 150 5.11 -5.17 13.23
CA ASN A 150 5.14 -3.90 12.49
C ASN A 150 4.81 -4.11 11.02
N ASP A 151 5.43 -5.10 10.37
CA ASP A 151 5.17 -5.46 8.97
C ASP A 151 3.69 -5.82 8.76
N TYR A 152 3.10 -6.57 9.69
CA TYR A 152 1.66 -6.87 9.66
C TYR A 152 0.80 -5.61 9.69
N GLN A 153 1.10 -4.65 10.57
CA GLN A 153 0.35 -3.39 10.65
C GLN A 153 0.52 -2.54 9.39
N VAL A 154 1.74 -2.46 8.84
CA VAL A 154 2.01 -1.75 7.59
C VAL A 154 1.25 -2.39 6.43
N ASN A 155 1.21 -3.72 6.37
CA ASN A 155 0.47 -4.44 5.33
C ASN A 155 -1.03 -4.20 5.44
N LEU A 156 -1.61 -4.31 6.64
CA LEU A 156 -3.03 -4.02 6.87
C LEU A 156 -3.40 -2.58 6.47
N LYS A 157 -2.53 -1.62 6.81
CA LYS A 157 -2.69 -0.23 6.39
C LYS A 157 -2.65 -0.08 4.87
N SER A 158 -1.70 -0.76 4.22
CA SER A 158 -1.59 -0.76 2.76
C SER A 158 -2.82 -1.36 2.09
N GLU A 159 -3.39 -2.44 2.66
CA GLU A 159 -4.63 -3.05 2.18
C GLU A 159 -5.81 -2.06 2.25
N VAL A 160 -5.96 -1.34 3.37
CA VAL A 160 -6.99 -0.30 3.53
C VAL A 160 -6.79 0.84 2.54
N GLU A 161 -5.55 1.33 2.37
CA GLU A 161 -5.23 2.37 1.39
C GLU A 161 -5.52 1.94 -0.05
N ILE A 162 -5.26 0.68 -0.41
CA ILE A 162 -5.59 0.13 -1.73
C ILE A 162 -7.10 0.08 -1.95
N VAL A 163 -7.88 -0.34 -0.94
CA VAL A 163 -9.35 -0.37 -1.02
C VAL A 163 -9.91 1.05 -1.18
N ASP A 164 -9.38 2.02 -0.44
CA ASP A 164 -9.78 3.42 -0.59
C ASP A 164 -9.43 3.99 -1.98
N LEU A 165 -8.24 3.66 -2.49
CA LEU A 165 -7.83 4.04 -3.85
C LEU A 165 -8.74 3.42 -4.92
N HIS A 166 -9.16 2.16 -4.76
CA HIS A 166 -10.13 1.51 -5.65
C HIS A 166 -11.47 2.25 -5.63
N ARG A 167 -11.99 2.58 -4.45
CA ARG A 167 -13.24 3.36 -4.33
C ARG A 167 -13.13 4.70 -5.06
N LYS A 168 -12.01 5.41 -4.89
CA LYS A 168 -11.76 6.68 -5.60
C LYS A 168 -11.69 6.49 -7.12
N MET A 169 -11.08 5.41 -7.61
CA MET A 169 -11.09 5.08 -9.03
C MET A 169 -12.50 4.80 -9.55
N ASP A 170 -13.33 4.06 -8.81
CA ASP A 170 -14.70 3.76 -9.21
C ASP A 170 -15.55 5.03 -9.30
N LEU A 171 -15.38 5.97 -8.36
CA LEU A 171 -16.03 7.28 -8.40
C LEU A 171 -15.60 8.08 -9.63
N LEU A 172 -14.29 8.14 -9.94
CA LEU A 172 -13.79 8.81 -11.12
C LEU A 172 -14.28 8.16 -12.42
N MET A 173 -14.33 6.83 -12.49
CA MET A 173 -14.88 6.11 -13.64
C MET A 173 -16.35 6.43 -13.86
N THR A 174 -17.13 6.50 -12.77
CA THR A 174 -18.55 6.86 -12.84
C THR A 174 -18.73 8.29 -13.34
N ALA A 175 -17.96 9.24 -12.80
CA ALA A 175 -17.97 10.63 -13.24
C ALA A 175 -17.56 10.80 -14.72
N LEU A 176 -16.60 10.00 -15.21
CA LEU A 176 -16.22 10.00 -16.61
C LEU A 176 -17.31 9.39 -17.51
N ASP A 177 -18.01 8.35 -17.06
CA ASP A 177 -19.14 7.77 -17.79
C ASP A 177 -20.30 8.77 -17.92
N THR A 178 -20.65 9.46 -16.83
CA THR A 178 -21.70 10.49 -16.86
C THR A 178 -21.31 11.65 -17.78
N GLN A 179 -20.06 12.12 -17.70
CA GLN A 179 -19.55 13.15 -18.62
C GLN A 179 -19.66 12.71 -20.09
N SER A 180 -19.31 11.46 -20.40
CA SER A 180 -19.44 10.90 -21.75
C SER A 180 -20.89 10.86 -22.22
N ARG A 181 -21.83 10.46 -21.35
CA ARG A 181 -23.27 10.46 -21.66
C ARG A 181 -23.79 11.86 -21.97
N VAL A 182 -23.41 12.85 -21.16
CA VAL A 182 -23.81 14.25 -21.34
C VAL A 182 -23.28 14.81 -22.66
N ILE A 183 -22.00 14.58 -22.97
CA ILE A 183 -21.40 15.00 -24.24
C ILE A 183 -22.14 14.38 -25.42
N ASN A 184 -22.46 13.08 -25.35
CA ASN A 184 -23.19 12.39 -26.41
C ASN A 184 -24.63 12.90 -26.55
N ALA A 185 -25.32 13.17 -25.43
CA ALA A 185 -26.67 13.74 -25.44
C ALA A 185 -26.68 15.14 -26.08
N LEU A 186 -25.77 16.02 -25.65
CA LEU A 186 -25.60 17.36 -26.20
C LEU A 186 -25.28 17.31 -27.71
N ALA A 187 -24.38 16.41 -28.12
CA ALA A 187 -24.02 16.23 -29.52
C ALA A 187 -25.22 15.78 -30.37
N ASN A 188 -26.08 14.91 -29.84
CA ASN A 188 -27.29 14.45 -30.52
C ASN A 188 -28.36 15.55 -30.59
N ALA A 189 -28.62 16.26 -29.50
CA ALA A 189 -29.56 17.40 -29.47
C ALA A 189 -29.14 18.46 -30.49
N ARG A 190 -27.85 18.84 -30.52
CA ARG A 190 -27.33 19.79 -31.52
C ARG A 190 -27.50 19.29 -32.95
N ARG A 191 -27.24 18.00 -33.21
CA ARG A 191 -27.48 17.42 -34.55
C ARG A 191 -28.94 17.52 -34.95
N GLN A 192 -29.86 17.32 -34.02
CA GLN A 192 -31.30 17.38 -34.27
C GLN A 192 -31.77 18.80 -34.59
N GLU A 193 -31.31 19.79 -33.83
CA GLU A 193 -31.59 21.22 -34.10
C GLU A 193 -31.03 21.67 -35.46
N LEU A 194 -29.78 21.31 -35.76
CA LEU A 194 -29.16 21.60 -37.07
C LEU A 194 -29.96 20.96 -38.21
N SER A 195 -30.40 19.71 -38.04
CA SER A 195 -31.24 19.00 -39.02
C SER A 195 -32.60 19.69 -39.23
N ALA A 196 -33.25 20.12 -38.15
CA ALA A 196 -34.52 20.84 -38.21
C ALA A 196 -34.36 22.20 -38.91
N THR A 197 -33.28 22.93 -38.60
CA THR A 197 -32.96 24.23 -39.20
C THR A 197 -32.65 24.09 -40.70
N VAL A 198 -31.87 23.07 -41.07
CA VAL A 198 -31.57 22.74 -42.47
C VAL A 198 -32.86 22.37 -43.22
N LYS A 199 -33.72 21.54 -42.63
CA LYS A 199 -35.03 21.20 -43.23
C LYS A 199 -35.89 22.45 -43.44
N ALA A 200 -36.02 23.31 -42.44
CA ALA A 200 -36.78 24.56 -42.56
C ALA A 200 -36.24 25.44 -43.69
N MET A 201 -34.91 25.64 -43.76
CA MET A 201 -34.28 26.38 -44.87
C MET A 201 -34.54 25.75 -46.25
N THR A 202 -34.55 24.41 -46.36
CA THR A 202 -34.85 23.75 -47.65
C THR A 202 -36.32 23.86 -48.07
N VAL A 203 -37.24 23.98 -47.11
CA VAL A 203 -38.67 24.18 -47.39
C VAL A 203 -38.92 25.61 -47.85
N THR A 204 -38.40 26.62 -47.13
CA THR A 204 -38.50 28.03 -47.53
C THR A 204 -37.88 28.28 -48.91
N ARG A 205 -36.72 27.67 -49.19
CA ARG A 205 -36.08 27.77 -50.51
C ARG A 205 -36.90 27.14 -51.66
N LYS A 206 -37.74 26.13 -51.37
CA LYS A 206 -38.63 25.54 -52.38
C LYS A 206 -39.87 26.40 -52.65
N GLU A 207 -40.34 27.13 -51.65
CA GLU A 207 -41.45 28.08 -51.79
C GLU A 207 -41.03 29.34 -52.55
N ASP A 208 -39.80 29.82 -52.39
CA ASP A 208 -39.26 30.97 -53.14
C ASP A 208 -38.97 30.69 -54.63
N LEU A 209 -39.06 29.43 -55.08
CA LEU A 209 -38.77 29.00 -56.46
C LEU A 209 -40.03 28.60 -57.26
N LEU A 210 -41.22 28.81 -56.71
CA LEU A 210 -42.54 28.59 -57.34
C LEU A 210 -43.30 29.91 -57.48
#